data_AF-A0A522IJF2-F1
#
_entry.id   AF-A0A522IJF2-F1
#
_cell.length_a   1.000
_cell.length_b   1.000
_cell.length_c   1.000
_cell.angle_alpha   90.00
_cell.angle_beta   90.00
_cell.angle_gamma   90.00
#
_symmetry.space_group_name_H-M   'P 1'
#
loop_
_entity.id
_entity.type
_entity.pdbx_description
1 polymer ?
#
loop_
_entity_poly.entity_id
_entity_poly.type
_entity_poly.pdbx_seq_one_letter_code
_entity_poly.pdbx_strand_id
1 'polypeptide(L)' 'LGVRDQEQGVALRATFIVDPDNVIQHVSVDHLNIGRNPDEILRVLDALQTGELCPSGRPIGGATL' A
#
# COMPACT_ATOMS: atom_id res chain seq x y z
N LEU A 1 -1.53 8.68 -13.55
CA LEU A 1 -1.61 8.17 -12.15
C LEU A 1 -2.96 8.41 -11.46
N GLY A 2 -3.97 9.07 -12.04
CA GLY A 2 -5.38 8.98 -11.57
C GLY A 2 -5.72 9.51 -10.15
N VAL A 3 -4.72 9.93 -9.38
CA VAL A 3 -4.84 10.28 -7.96
C VAL A 3 -5.05 11.78 -7.72
N ARG A 4 -5.59 12.52 -8.69
CA ARG A 4 -5.91 13.94 -8.52
C ARG A 4 -7.39 14.08 -8.18
N ASP A 5 -7.68 14.76 -7.08
CA ASP A 5 -9.02 15.23 -6.79
C ASP A 5 -9.44 16.27 -7.85
N GLN A 6 -10.56 16.01 -8.52
CA GLN A 6 -10.95 16.83 -9.68
C GLN A 6 -11.45 18.22 -9.27
N GLU A 7 -12.07 18.35 -8.10
CA GLU A 7 -12.69 19.58 -7.63
C GLU A 7 -11.68 20.48 -6.93
N GLN A 8 -10.92 19.92 -5.99
CA GLN A 8 -9.95 20.66 -5.19
C GLN A 8 -8.61 20.84 -5.90
N GLY A 9 -8.36 20.08 -6.98
CA GLY A 9 -7.15 20.18 -7.79
C GLY A 9 -5.87 19.67 -7.11
N VAL A 10 -6.01 19.01 -5.96
CA VAL A 10 -4.90 18.45 -5.17
C VAL A 10 -4.77 16.95 -5.37
N ALA A 11 -3.65 16.37 -4.94
CA ALA A 11 -3.50 14.91 -4.94
C ALA A 11 -4.29 14.28 -3.78
N LEU A 12 -4.98 13.18 -4.07
CA LEU A 12 -5.47 12.24 -3.06
C LEU A 12 -4.30 11.67 -2.25
N ARG A 13 -4.60 11.08 -1.09
CA ARG A 13 -3.58 10.49 -0.21
C ARG A 13 -3.21 9.10 -0.71
N ALA A 14 -2.50 9.06 -1.82
CA ALA A 14 -2.01 7.82 -2.41
C ALA A 14 -0.69 7.37 -1.78
N THR A 15 -0.54 6.06 -1.58
CA THR A 15 0.71 5.42 -1.17
C THR A 15 1.04 4.32 -2.17
N PHE A 16 2.26 4.34 -2.71
CA PHE A 16 2.74 3.35 -3.67
C PHE A 16 3.93 2.62 -3.04
N ILE A 17 3.93 1.29 -3.11
CA ILE A 17 5.11 0.47 -2.86
C ILE A 17 5.66 0.06 -4.22
N VAL A 18 6.89 0.48 -4.49
CA VAL A 18 7.59 0.26 -5.76
C VAL A 18 8.82 -0.57 -5.48
N ASP A 19 9.01 -1.63 -6.26
CA ASP A 19 10.18 -2.50 -6.13
C ASP A 19 11.44 -1.91 -6.82
N PRO A 20 12.61 -2.55 -6.67
CA PRO A 20 13.84 -2.09 -7.32
C PRO A 20 13.81 -2.08 -8.86
N ASP A 21 12.89 -2.82 -9.48
CA ASP A 21 12.69 -2.86 -10.93
C ASP A 21 11.73 -1.75 -11.42
N ASN A 22 11.32 -0.84 -10.53
CA ASN A 22 10.37 0.24 -10.76
C ASN A 22 8.94 -0.21 -11.09
N VAL A 23 8.55 -1.41 -10.63
CA VAL A 23 7.18 -1.91 -10.76
C VAL A 23 6.39 -1.60 -9.50
N ILE A 24 5.17 -1.09 -9.67
CA ILE A 24 4.25 -0.85 -8.54
C ILE A 24 3.70 -2.19 -8.07
N GLN A 25 4.05 -2.58 -6.86
CA GLN A 25 3.60 -3.83 -6.24
C GLN A 25 2.33 -3.66 -5.40
N HIS A 26 2.12 -2.45 -4.86
CA HIS A 26 0.92 -2.14 -4.10
C HIS A 26 0.57 -0.65 -4.23
N VAL A 27 -0.73 -0.38 -4.24
CA VAL A 27 -1.29 0.98 -4.20
C VAL A 27 -2.45 1.03 -3.21
N SER A 28 -2.43 2.03 -2.34
CA SER A 28 -3.61 2.44 -1.58
C SER A 28 -3.91 3.91 -1.88
N VAL A 29 -5.19 4.27 -1.93
CA VAL A 29 -5.63 5.64 -2.21
C VAL A 29 -6.73 6.00 -1.23
N ASP A 30 -6.43 6.96 -0.35
CA ASP A 30 -7.38 7.46 0.64
C ASP A 30 -7.89 8.86 0.25
N HIS A 31 -9.13 9.15 0.64
CA HIS A 31 -9.71 10.49 0.50
C HIS A 31 -8.96 11.50 1.38
N LEU A 32 -9.05 12.80 1.05
CA LEU A 32 -8.32 13.88 1.72
C LEU A 32 -8.59 13.98 3.24
N ASN A 33 -9.77 13.51 3.67
CA ASN A 33 -10.22 13.56 5.06
C ASN A 33 -9.86 12.31 5.87
N ILE A 34 -9.23 11.30 5.27
CA ILE A 34 -8.91 10.03 5.91
C ILE A 34 -7.39 9.89 6.05
N GLY A 35 -6.93 9.57 7.25
CA GLY A 35 -5.52 9.30 7.52
C GLY A 35 -5.10 7.94 6.97
N ARG A 36 -3.86 7.85 6.49
CA ARG A 36 -3.25 6.57 6.14
C ARG A 36 -2.93 5.77 7.41
N ASN A 37 -2.90 4.45 7.31
CA ASN A 37 -2.42 3.58 8.37
C ASN A 37 -0.99 3.09 8.07
N PRO A 38 0.07 3.63 8.71
CA PRO A 38 1.44 3.21 8.46
C PRO A 38 1.70 1.74 8.77
N ASP A 39 1.04 1.18 9.79
CA ASP A 39 1.23 -0.21 10.19
C ASP A 39 0.73 -1.16 9.10
N GLU A 40 -0.35 -0.80 8.40
CA GLU A 40 -0.83 -1.56 7.24
C GLU A 40 0.14 -1.50 6.07
N ILE A 41 0.75 -0.34 5.82
CA ILE A 41 1.76 -0.20 4.76
C ILE A 41 2.99 -1.07 5.07
N LEU A 42 3.45 -1.10 6.32
CA LEU A 42 4.55 -1.98 6.75
C LEU A 42 4.17 -3.46 6.67
N ARG A 43 2.93 -3.81 7.01
CA ARG A 43 2.42 -5.18 6.91
C ARG A 43 2.39 -5.68 5.47
N VAL A 44 1.93 -4.85 4.54
CA VAL A 44 1.95 -5.18 3.11
C VAL A 44 3.38 -5.26 2.59
N LEU A 45 4.27 -4.36 2.99
CA LEU A 45 5.68 -4.43 2.61
C LEU A 45 6.34 -5.73 3.07
N ASP A 46 6.14 -6.14 4.34
CA ASP A 46 6.64 -7.42 4.87
C ASP A 46 6.12 -8.62 4.06
N ALA A 47 4.82 -8.62 3.74
CA ALA A 47 4.21 -9.67 2.92
C ALA A 47 4.79 -9.72 1.50
N LEU A 48 5.02 -8.57 0.86
CA LEU A 48 5.65 -8.50 -0.47
C LEU A 48 7.09 -9.03 -0.44
N GLN A 49 7.81 -8.82 0.67
CA GLN A 49 9.19 -9.28 0.82
C GLN A 49 9.33 -10.79 1.06
N THR A 50 8.25 -11.51 1.41
CA THR A 50 8.35 -12.97 1.59
C THR A 50 8.46 -13.73 0.27
N GLY A 51 7.91 -13.18 -0.82
CA GLY A 51 7.80 -13.88 -2.10
C GLY A 51 6.83 -15.07 -2.11
N GLU A 52 6.05 -15.25 -1.04
CA GLU A 52 5.13 -16.39 -0.86
C GLU A 52 3.68 -15.92 -0.64
N LEU A 53 2.75 -16.86 -0.74
CA LEU A 53 1.34 -16.58 -0.51
C LEU A 53 1.11 -16.26 0.98
N CYS A 54 0.59 -15.07 1.26
CA CYS A 54 0.29 -14.63 2.62
C CYS A 54 -1.22 -14.72 2.91
N PRO A 55 -1.65 -15.28 4.05
CA PRO A 55 -3.07 -15.30 4.41
C PRO A 55 -3.61 -13.90 4.72
N SER A 56 -4.93 -13.74 4.62
CA SER A 56 -5.61 -12.48 4.94
C SER A 56 -5.35 -12.05 6.37
N GLY A 57 -5.06 -10.76 6.57
CA GLY A 57 -4.78 -10.20 7.90
C GLY A 57 -3.48 -10.71 8.55
N ARG A 58 -2.58 -11.36 7.79
CA ARG A 58 -1.27 -11.80 8.29
C ARG A 58 -0.55 -10.63 8.98
N PRO A 59 -0.18 -10.75 10.27
CA PRO A 59 0.67 -9.76 10.93
C PRO A 59 2.10 -9.82 10.37
N ILE A 60 2.87 -8.75 10.56
CA ILE A 60 4.30 -8.71 10.20
C ILE A 60 5.03 -9.90 10.84
N GLY A 61 5.80 -10.64 10.04
CA GLY A 61 6.52 -11.85 10.50
C GLY A 61 5.67 -13.10 10.85
N GLY A 62 4.35 -13.06 10.71
CA GLY A 62 3.49 -14.26 10.70
C GLY A 62 3.77 -15.28 9.57
N ALA A 63 3.07 -16.42 9.62
CA ALA A 63 3.30 -17.54 8.71
C ALA A 63 2.70 -17.34 7.31
N THR A 64 3.39 -17.87 6.29
CA THR A 64 2.96 -17.97 4.90
C THR A 64 2.18 -19.28 4.65
N LEU A 65 1.55 -19.40 3.48
CA LEU A 65 0.74 -20.56 3.05
C LEU A 65 1.52 -21.49 2.11
#